data_AF-A0A0C2IN71-F1
#
_entry.id   AF-A0A0C2IN71-F1
#
_cell.length_a   1.000
_cell.length_b   1.000
_cell.length_c   1.000
_cell.angle_alpha   90.00
_cell.angle_beta   90.00
_cell.angle_gamma   90.00
#
_symmetry.space_group_name_H-M   'P 1'
#
loop_
_entity.id
_entity.type
_entity.pdbx_description
1 polymer ?
#
loop_
_entity_poly.entity_id
_entity_poly.type
_entity_poly.pdbx_seq_one_letter_code
_entity_poly.pdbx_strand_id
1 'polypeptide(L)'
;MDRRRAKTENPPLYLEEEAKLLFRQSKKKKEKACYKAVCAELNDAFMEDPEFAKVRLRATTKLEGESFSGFDARIRNEVELAYPELDLSGQEVISYKSFTEGKPKKFR
;
A
#
# COMPACT_ATOMS: atom_id res chain seq x y z
N MET A 1 23.29 24.73 14.21
CA MET A 1 21.87 24.52 13.91
C MET A 1 21.46 23.13 14.38
N ASP A 2 20.36 23.02 15.11
CA ASP A 2 19.86 21.76 15.68
C ASP A 2 19.30 20.85 14.56
N ARG A 3 19.94 19.70 14.31
CA ARG A 3 19.64 18.79 13.18
C ARG A 3 18.18 18.32 13.15
N ARG A 4 17.45 18.43 14.27
CA ARG A 4 16.03 18.08 14.38
C ARG A 4 15.09 19.11 13.73
N ARG A 5 15.44 20.41 13.75
CA ARG A 5 14.64 21.46 13.07
C ARG A 5 14.77 21.39 11.55
N ALA A 6 15.96 21.08 11.05
CA ALA A 6 16.24 20.99 9.61
C ALA A 6 15.43 19.90 8.89
N LYS A 7 15.15 18.77 9.55
CA LYS A 7 14.34 17.67 8.98
C LYS A 7 12.88 18.04 8.70
N THR A 8 12.36 19.07 9.36
CA THR A 8 10.98 19.55 9.21
C THR A 8 10.88 20.81 8.35
N GLU A 9 11.99 21.49 8.05
CA GLU A 9 11.97 22.72 7.27
C GLU A 9 11.80 22.47 5.78
N ASN A 10 12.49 21.45 5.25
CA ASN A 10 12.44 21.08 3.85
C ASN A 10 11.81 19.69 3.65
N PRO A 11 11.02 19.48 2.59
CA PRO A 11 10.62 18.13 2.19
C PRO A 11 11.87 17.29 1.94
N PRO A 12 11.85 15.98 2.25
CA PRO A 12 12.92 15.08 1.84
C PRO A 12 13.17 15.17 0.34
N LEU A 13 14.45 15.14 -0.07
CA LEU A 13 14.87 15.31 -1.46
C LEU A 13 14.28 14.28 -2.42
N TYR A 14 13.92 13.10 -1.89
CA TYR A 14 13.35 11.98 -2.65
C TYR A 14 11.82 12.06 -2.85
N LEU A 15 11.12 12.98 -2.17
CA LEU A 15 9.71 13.21 -2.49
C LEU A 15 9.64 13.96 -3.81
N GLU A 16 8.65 13.66 -4.65
CA GLU A 16 8.42 14.34 -5.93
C GLU A 16 6.98 14.86 -6.03
N GLU A 17 6.77 15.86 -6.90
CA GLU A 17 5.47 16.41 -7.31
C GLU A 17 4.41 16.51 -6.18
N GLU A 18 3.35 15.71 -6.27
CA GLU A 18 2.18 15.72 -5.37
C GLU A 18 2.55 15.39 -3.93
N ALA A 19 3.54 14.52 -3.71
CA ALA A 19 4.02 14.20 -2.37
C ALA A 19 4.75 15.38 -1.72
N LYS A 20 5.48 16.20 -2.49
CA LYS A 20 6.06 17.47 -1.99
C LYS A 20 4.97 18.46 -1.61
N LEU A 21 3.89 18.53 -2.39
CA LEU A 21 2.77 19.45 -2.15
C LEU A 21 2.03 19.07 -0.86
N LEU A 22 1.69 17.79 -0.70
CA LEU A 22 1.04 17.25 0.50
C LEU A 22 1.91 17.48 1.75
N PHE A 23 3.22 17.20 1.69
CA PHE A 23 4.14 17.47 2.81
C PHE A 23 4.08 18.94 3.27
N ARG A 24 4.07 19.88 2.32
CA ARG A 24 3.98 21.32 2.62
C ARG A 24 2.61 21.71 3.20
N GLN A 25 1.52 21.11 2.72
CA GLN A 25 0.16 21.37 3.19
C GLN A 25 -0.04 20.85 4.62
N SER A 26 0.36 19.60 4.91
CA SER A 26 0.28 18.99 6.25
C SER A 26 1.08 19.78 7.28
N LYS A 27 2.25 20.30 6.90
CA LYS A 27 3.04 21.19 7.76
C LYS A 27 2.34 22.54 8.02
N LYS A 28 1.74 23.16 7.00
CA LYS A 28 1.03 24.45 7.16
C LYS A 28 -0.20 24.32 8.08
N LYS A 29 -0.93 23.20 8.00
CA LYS A 29 -2.09 22.93 8.88
C LYS A 29 -1.71 22.71 10.35
N LYS A 30 -0.46 22.30 10.62
CA LYS A 30 0.04 22.00 11.95
C LYS A 30 1.35 22.73 12.17
N GLU A 31 1.29 24.00 12.60
CA GLU A 31 2.46 24.88 12.86
C GLU A 31 3.57 24.26 13.74
N LYS A 32 3.31 23.11 14.40
CA LYS A 32 4.27 22.35 15.21
C LYS A 32 4.24 20.82 14.97
N ALA A 33 3.79 20.33 13.82
CA ALA A 33 3.83 18.88 13.54
C ALA A 33 5.28 18.38 13.49
N CYS A 34 5.60 17.40 14.35
CA CYS A 34 6.85 16.67 14.26
C CYS A 34 6.88 15.87 12.95
N TYR A 35 8.08 15.60 12.42
CA TYR A 35 8.27 14.84 11.17
C TYR A 35 7.45 13.52 11.14
N LYS A 36 7.34 12.84 12.30
CA LYS A 36 6.54 11.62 12.46
C LYS A 36 5.04 11.83 12.15
N ALA A 37 4.48 12.97 12.55
CA ALA A 37 3.07 13.29 12.28
C ALA A 37 2.82 13.60 10.80
N VAL A 38 3.79 14.22 10.11
CA VAL A 38 3.70 14.45 8.67
C VAL A 38 3.84 13.15 7.89
N CYS A 39 4.76 12.25 8.28
CA CYS A 39 4.86 10.92 7.68
C CYS A 39 3.60 10.07 7.89
N ALA A 40 2.97 10.14 9.07
CA ALA A 40 1.71 9.45 9.32
C ALA A 40 0.59 9.97 8.41
N GLU A 41 0.46 11.30 8.27
CA GLU A 41 -0.56 11.91 7.41
C GLU A 41 -0.33 11.62 5.93
N LEU A 42 0.93 11.59 5.47
CA LEU A 42 1.27 11.14 4.12
C LEU A 42 0.96 9.66 3.93
N ASN A 43 1.29 8.83 4.93
CA ASN A 43 0.97 7.41 4.87
C ASN A 43 -0.54 7.20 4.79
N ASP A 44 -1.34 7.91 5.58
CA ASP A 44 -2.80 7.83 5.53
C ASP A 44 -3.37 8.36 4.21
N ALA A 45 -2.79 9.41 3.64
CA ALA A 45 -3.23 9.99 2.36
C ALA A 45 -2.89 9.12 1.14
N PHE A 46 -1.82 8.33 1.22
CA PHE A 46 -1.39 7.40 0.18
C PHE A 46 -1.76 5.95 0.49
N MET A 47 -2.27 5.65 1.69
CA MET A 47 -2.72 4.30 2.01
C MET A 47 -3.92 4.03 1.13
N GLU A 48 -3.81 2.94 0.36
CA GLU A 48 -4.92 2.49 -0.43
C GLU A 48 -6.07 2.06 0.47
N ASP A 49 -7.29 2.46 0.12
CA ASP A 49 -8.49 2.00 0.80
C ASP A 49 -8.61 0.47 0.62
N PRO A 50 -8.64 -0.31 1.72
CA PRO A 50 -8.73 -1.77 1.66
C PRO A 50 -9.92 -2.28 0.84
N GLU A 51 -11.02 -1.52 0.75
CA GLU A 51 -12.17 -1.92 -0.06
C GLU A 51 -11.86 -1.92 -1.56
N PHE A 52 -11.01 -1.00 -2.05
CA PHE A 52 -10.55 -1.03 -3.45
C PHE A 52 -9.66 -2.24 -3.71
N ALA A 53 -8.78 -2.58 -2.77
CA ALA A 53 -7.96 -3.79 -2.86
C ALA A 53 -8.83 -5.07 -2.86
N LYS A 54 -9.88 -5.14 -2.03
CA LYS A 54 -10.86 -6.25 -2.05
C LYS A 54 -11.56 -6.37 -3.41
N VAL A 55 -11.95 -5.26 -4.02
CA VAL A 55 -12.58 -5.25 -5.35
C VAL A 55 -11.61 -5.77 -6.42
N ARG A 56 -10.36 -5.31 -6.41
CA ARG A 56 -9.33 -5.82 -7.34
C ARG A 56 -9.05 -7.29 -7.13
N LEU A 57 -8.89 -7.73 -5.87
CA LEU A 57 -8.62 -9.12 -5.54
C LEU A 57 -9.69 -10.06 -6.12
N ARG A 58 -10.98 -9.68 -6.02
CA ARG A 58 -12.10 -10.46 -6.60
C ARG A 58 -12.04 -10.56 -8.12
N ALA A 59 -11.51 -9.56 -8.80
CA ALA A 59 -11.33 -9.55 -10.25
C ALA A 59 -10.00 -10.18 -10.69
N THR A 60 -9.12 -10.53 -9.75
CA THR A 60 -7.76 -10.97 -10.06
C THR A 60 -7.77 -12.37 -10.65
N THR A 61 -7.25 -12.48 -11.87
CA THR A 61 -7.03 -13.75 -12.55
C THR A 61 -5.59 -13.84 -13.04
N LYS A 62 -5.12 -15.08 -13.24
CA LYS A 62 -3.80 -15.31 -13.80
C LYS A 62 -3.74 -14.72 -15.21
N LEU A 63 -2.75 -13.86 -15.46
CA LEU A 63 -2.53 -13.25 -16.76
C LEU A 63 -1.93 -14.26 -17.74
N GLU A 64 -2.12 -13.99 -19.04
CA GLU A 64 -1.44 -14.71 -20.11
C GLU A 64 0.07 -14.44 -20.05
N GLY A 65 0.88 -15.48 -20.21
CA GLY A 65 2.35 -15.39 -20.07
C GLY A 65 2.89 -15.28 -18.64
N GLU A 66 2.05 -15.00 -17.63
CA GLU A 66 2.48 -14.93 -16.22
C GLU A 66 2.89 -16.32 -15.69
N SER A 67 3.90 -16.41 -14.82
CA SER A 67 4.20 -17.65 -14.11
C SER A 67 3.21 -17.88 -12.96
N PHE A 68 3.07 -19.12 -12.48
CA PHE A 68 2.25 -19.37 -11.29
C PHE A 68 2.81 -18.69 -10.03
N SER A 69 4.14 -18.60 -9.92
CA SER A 69 4.78 -17.89 -8.80
C SER A 69 4.54 -16.37 -8.85
N GLY A 70 4.54 -15.77 -10.05
CA GLY A 70 4.21 -14.35 -10.22
C GLY A 70 2.76 -14.08 -9.87
N PHE A 71 1.85 -14.97 -10.29
CA PHE A 71 0.45 -14.89 -9.95
C PHE A 71 0.20 -15.03 -8.44
N ASP A 72 0.84 -15.99 -7.78
CA ASP A 72 0.79 -16.18 -6.32
C ASP A 72 1.30 -14.96 -5.56
N ALA A 73 2.46 -14.40 -5.96
CA ALA A 73 3.00 -13.19 -5.34
C ALA A 73 2.04 -11.99 -5.47
N ARG A 74 1.39 -11.82 -6.63
CA ARG A 74 0.41 -10.76 -6.86
C ARG A 74 -0.83 -10.92 -6.00
N ILE A 75 -1.35 -12.15 -5.87
CA ILE A 75 -2.46 -12.47 -4.99
C ILE A 75 -2.11 -12.13 -3.53
N ARG A 76 -0.94 -12.55 -3.04
CA ARG A 76 -0.51 -12.27 -1.66
C ARG A 76 -0.42 -10.77 -1.37
N ASN A 77 0.16 -10.00 -2.28
CA ASN A 77 0.23 -8.54 -2.13
C ASN A 77 -1.16 -7.90 -2.08
N GLU A 78 -2.08 -8.32 -2.97
CA GLU A 78 -3.45 -7.79 -2.97
C GLU A 78 -4.22 -8.21 -1.70
N VAL A 79 -3.95 -9.39 -1.14
CA VAL A 79 -4.55 -9.84 0.13
C VAL A 79 -4.03 -9.03 1.31
N GLU A 80 -2.74 -8.72 1.37
CA GLU A 80 -2.16 -7.87 2.41
C GLU A 80 -2.79 -6.47 2.42
N LEU A 81 -3.02 -5.90 1.23
CA LEU A 81 -3.70 -4.61 1.07
C LEU A 81 -5.20 -4.67 1.37
N ALA A 82 -5.86 -5.77 1.00
CA ALA A 82 -7.30 -5.96 1.17
C ALA A 82 -7.70 -6.30 2.61
N TYR A 83 -6.83 -6.98 3.35
CA TYR A 83 -7.09 -7.46 4.71
C TYR A 83 -5.94 -7.14 5.67
N PRO A 84 -5.60 -5.85 5.86
CA PRO A 84 -4.53 -5.44 6.77
C PRO A 84 -4.85 -5.75 8.25
N GLU A 85 -6.12 -6.01 8.58
CA GLU A 85 -6.57 -6.38 9.91
C GLU A 85 -6.32 -7.85 10.28
N LEU A 86 -6.04 -8.70 9.30
CA LEU A 86 -5.79 -10.12 9.52
C LEU A 86 -4.32 -10.38 9.85
N ASP A 87 -4.08 -11.40 10.65
CA ASP A 87 -2.73 -11.92 10.83
C ASP A 87 -2.26 -12.69 9.59
N LEU A 88 -0.97 -13.03 9.58
CA LEU A 88 -0.34 -13.75 8.45
C LEU A 88 -1.09 -15.05 8.11
N SER A 89 -1.61 -15.76 9.12
CA SER A 89 -2.33 -17.01 8.91
C SER A 89 -3.67 -16.80 8.21
N GLY A 90 -4.42 -15.76 8.60
CA GLY A 90 -5.66 -15.35 7.95
C GLY A 90 -5.41 -14.92 6.50
N GLN A 91 -4.35 -14.14 6.27
CA GLN A 91 -3.95 -13.70 4.95
C GLN A 91 -3.50 -14.87 4.05
N GLU A 92 -2.79 -15.86 4.57
CA GLU A 92 -2.41 -17.06 3.81
C GLU A 92 -3.64 -17.86 3.35
N VAL A 93 -4.64 -18.04 4.22
CA VAL A 93 -5.88 -18.76 3.87
C VAL A 93 -6.63 -18.05 2.75
N ILE A 94 -6.75 -16.72 2.82
CA ILE A 94 -7.41 -15.94 1.77
C ILE A 94 -6.60 -15.99 0.48
N SER A 95 -5.29 -15.84 0.57
CA SER A 95 -4.38 -15.90 -0.58
C SER A 95 -4.51 -17.23 -1.32
N TYR A 96 -4.55 -18.36 -0.60
CA TYR A 96 -4.76 -19.66 -1.21
C TYR A 96 -6.12 -19.75 -1.92
N LYS A 97 -7.20 -19.31 -1.27
CA LYS A 97 -8.55 -19.31 -1.88
C LYS A 97 -8.58 -18.46 -3.14
N SER A 98 -8.14 -17.21 -3.08
CA SER A 98 -8.10 -16.29 -4.22
C SER A 98 -7.21 -16.80 -5.35
N PHE A 99 -6.08 -17.44 -5.04
CA PHE A 99 -5.23 -18.07 -6.04
C PHE A 99 -5.96 -19.21 -6.78
N THR A 100 -6.66 -20.08 -6.04
CA THR A 100 -7.43 -21.18 -6.67
C THR A 100 -8.60 -20.66 -7.52
N GLU A 101 -9.26 -19.58 -7.08
CA GLU A 101 -10.35 -18.93 -7.82
C GLU A 101 -9.83 -18.18 -9.05
N GLY A 102 -8.67 -17.55 -9.00
CA GLY A 102 -8.11 -16.82 -10.15
C GLY A 102 -7.42 -17.72 -11.19
N LYS A 103 -7.29 -19.04 -10.96
CA LYS A 103 -6.76 -19.98 -11.95
C LYS A 103 -7.71 -20.14 -13.15
N PRO A 104 -7.21 -20.06 -14.39
CA PRO A 104 -7.97 -20.40 -15.59
C PRO A 104 -8.48 -21.85 -15.51
N LYS A 105 -9.70 -22.10 -16.02
CA LYS A 105 -10.35 -23.44 -15.95
C LYS A 105 -9.47 -24.59 -16.47
N LYS A 106 -8.59 -24.33 -17.45
CA LYS A 106 -7.65 -25.32 -17.99
C LYS A 106 -6.57 -25.80 -17.01
N PHE A 107 -6.41 -25.13 -15.87
CA PHE A 107 -5.43 -25.43 -14.82
C PHE A 107 -6.08 -25.71 -13.45
N ARG A 108 -7.41 -25.86 -13.42
CA ARG A 108 -8.17 -26.19 -12.21
C ARG A 108 -8.41 -27.68 -12.11
#